data_AF-A0A6A6TV47-F1
#
_entry.id   AF-A0A6A6TV47-F1
#
_cell.length_a   1.000
_cell.length_b   1.000
_cell.length_c   1.000
_cell.angle_alpha   90.00
_cell.angle_beta   90.00
_cell.angle_gamma   90.00
#
_symmetry.space_group_name_H-M   'P 1'
#
loop_
_entity.id
_entity.type
_entity.pdbx_description
1 polymer ?
#
loop_
_entity_poly.entity_id
_entity_poly.type
_entity_poly.pdbx_seq_one_letter_code
_entity_poly.pdbx_strand_id
1 'polypeptide(L)'
;MFHDIGATAEHNEDQRFEVEGADAAVYFMQKYDSIKSDMEYVWQAISLHTSPGIAERISPIALCLRLAVKLDFGHPHKHADETEQVELCSSIEETTPRLSIEKVLGDAIVAQAVTNPVKAPKVSWPWCLLVAYQENPHHEGVNPGF
;
A
#
# COMPACT_ATOMS: atom_id res chain seq x y z
N MET A 1 8.48 0.77 4.61
CA MET A 1 8.08 0.96 6.02
C MET A 1 6.71 1.60 6.16
N PHE A 2 6.53 2.88 5.82
CA PHE A 2 5.28 3.60 6.15
C PHE A 2 4.11 3.43 5.17
N HIS A 3 4.32 2.86 3.97
CA HIS A 3 3.30 2.91 2.92
C HIS A 3 1.95 2.25 3.28
N ASP A 4 1.99 1.20 4.11
CA ASP A 4 0.79 0.50 4.60
C ASP A 4 0.46 0.81 6.06
N ILE A 5 1.21 1.69 6.75
CA ILE A 5 0.99 1.91 8.20
C ILE A 5 -0.39 2.53 8.48
N GLY A 6 -0.99 3.21 7.50
CA GLY A 6 -2.36 3.71 7.61
C GLY A 6 -3.43 2.62 7.71
N ALA A 7 -3.08 1.36 7.42
CA ALA A 7 -3.96 0.20 7.60
C ALA A 7 -3.96 -0.32 9.06
N THR A 8 -3.11 0.20 9.95
CA THR A 8 -3.09 -0.21 11.37
C THR A 8 -4.15 0.52 12.19
N ALA A 9 -4.41 0.03 13.40
CA ALA A 9 -5.40 0.63 14.30
C ALA A 9 -4.94 2.02 14.81
N GLU A 10 -3.64 2.22 14.98
CA GLU A 10 -3.03 3.46 15.46
C GLU A 10 -3.13 4.62 14.45
N HIS A 11 -3.40 4.32 13.18
CA HIS A 11 -3.51 5.29 12.08
C HIS A 11 -4.87 5.18 11.36
N ASN A 12 -5.92 4.82 12.11
CA ASN A 12 -7.28 4.64 11.59
C ASN A 12 -8.17 5.89 11.76
N GLU A 13 -7.68 7.05 11.31
CA GLU A 13 -8.45 8.31 11.35
C GLU A 13 -9.32 8.49 10.09
N ASP A 14 -9.88 9.69 9.88
CA ASP A 14 -10.86 10.04 8.84
C ASP A 14 -10.28 10.27 7.43
N GLN A 15 -9.19 9.58 7.07
CA GLN A 15 -8.63 9.61 5.71
C GLN A 15 -8.30 8.21 5.18
N ARG A 16 -8.09 8.15 3.86
CA ARG A 16 -7.56 6.97 3.17
C ARG A 16 -6.26 6.46 3.83
N PHE A 17 -6.08 5.14 3.90
CA PHE A 17 -4.89 4.54 4.51
C PHE A 17 -3.58 5.01 3.86
N GLU A 18 -3.61 5.31 2.55
CA GLU A 18 -2.44 5.85 1.85
C GLU A 18 -2.05 7.25 2.34
N VAL A 19 -3.04 8.07 2.70
CA VAL A 19 -2.82 9.43 3.23
C VAL A 19 -2.38 9.35 4.69
N GLU A 20 -3.05 8.53 5.50
CA GLU A 20 -2.66 8.29 6.90
C GLU A 20 -1.21 7.81 7.00
N GLY A 21 -0.78 6.90 6.10
CA GLY A 21 0.61 6.44 6.06
C GLY A 21 1.60 7.50 5.61
N ALA A 22 1.20 8.38 4.68
CA ALA A 22 2.03 9.50 4.23
C ALA A 22 2.22 10.53 5.35
N ASP A 23 1.15 10.87 6.07
CA ASP A 23 1.17 11.79 7.22
C ASP A 23 2.03 11.23 8.36
N ALA A 24 1.89 9.93 8.65
CA ALA A 24 2.71 9.24 9.65
C ALA A 24 4.22 9.29 9.29
N ALA A 25 4.56 9.11 8.02
CA ALA A 25 5.95 9.20 7.55
C ALA A 25 6.52 10.61 7.73
N VAL A 26 5.77 11.65 7.35
CA VAL A 26 6.18 13.04 7.52
C VAL A 26 6.35 13.38 8.99
N TYR A 27 5.40 13.00 9.84
CA TYR A 27 5.50 13.21 11.30
C TYR A 27 6.72 12.51 11.91
N PHE A 28 7.07 11.32 11.41
CA PHE A 28 8.30 10.65 11.81
C PHE A 28 9.54 11.44 11.38
N MET A 29 9.63 11.85 10.11
CA MET A 29 10.78 12.59 9.56
C MET A 29 11.03 13.95 10.22
N GLN A 30 9.97 14.64 10.64
CA GLN A 30 10.08 15.92 11.38
C GLN A 30 10.88 15.79 12.68
N LYS A 31 10.95 14.60 13.28
CA LYS A 31 11.72 14.35 14.51
C LYS A 31 13.23 14.24 14.28
N TYR A 32 13.68 14.20 13.02
CA TYR A 32 15.08 13.99 12.63
C TYR A 32 15.64 15.15 11.79
N ASP A 33 15.07 16.36 11.92
CA ASP A 33 15.52 17.57 11.20
C ASP A 33 15.64 17.37 9.67
N SER A 34 14.74 16.56 9.09
CA SER A 34 14.73 16.28 7.65
C SER A 34 14.39 17.52 6.83
N ILE A 35 14.98 17.64 5.64
CA ILE A 35 14.71 18.76 4.73
C ILE A 35 13.28 18.65 4.20
N LYS A 36 12.59 19.79 4.11
CA LYS A 36 11.18 19.87 3.67
C LYS A 36 10.91 19.15 2.34
N SER A 37 11.81 19.28 1.37
CA SER A 37 11.68 18.63 0.07
C SER A 37 11.60 17.10 0.17
N ASP A 38 12.37 16.50 1.07
CA ASP A 38 12.40 15.05 1.22
C ASP A 38 11.09 14.54 1.81
N MET A 39 10.54 15.28 2.78
CA MET A 39 9.21 14.99 3.33
C MET A 39 8.12 15.10 2.26
N GLU A 40 8.19 16.11 1.38
CA GLU A 40 7.25 16.26 0.26
C GLU A 40 7.36 15.09 -0.73
N TYR A 41 8.57 14.63 -1.06
CA TYR A 41 8.76 13.47 -1.93
C TYR A 41 8.27 12.16 -1.31
N VAL A 42 8.55 11.94 -0.02
CA VAL A 42 8.08 10.75 0.71
C VAL A 42 6.56 10.73 0.81
N TRP A 43 5.97 11.88 1.15
CA TRP A 43 4.51 12.01 1.25
C TRP A 43 3.84 11.72 -0.11
N GLN A 44 4.37 12.28 -1.20
CA GLN A 44 3.85 12.02 -2.56
C GLN A 44 4.00 10.55 -2.96
N ALA A 45 5.15 9.93 -2.69
CA ALA A 45 5.37 8.54 -3.03
C ALA A 45 4.39 7.62 -2.29
N ILE A 46 4.23 7.82 -0.98
CA ILE A 46 3.33 7.01 -0.16
C ILE A 46 1.88 7.28 -0.52
N SER A 47 1.41 8.52 -0.57
CA SER A 47 -0.01 8.81 -0.84
C SER A 47 -0.50 8.32 -2.22
N LEU A 48 0.41 8.15 -3.18
CA LEU A 48 0.09 7.75 -4.56
C LEU A 48 0.42 6.28 -4.88
N HIS A 49 0.99 5.51 -3.96
CA HIS A 49 1.52 4.16 -4.29
C HIS A 49 0.46 3.16 -4.80
N THR A 50 -0.82 3.40 -4.51
CA THR A 50 -1.97 2.61 -5.02
C THR A 50 -2.63 3.22 -6.26
N SER A 51 -2.03 4.24 -6.89
CA SER A 51 -2.60 4.97 -8.04
C SER A 51 -1.87 4.64 -9.35
N PRO A 52 -2.32 3.63 -10.13
CA PRO A 52 -1.64 3.20 -11.34
C PRO A 52 -1.58 4.32 -12.39
N GLY A 53 -0.43 4.46 -13.05
CA GLY A 53 -0.19 5.46 -14.09
C GLY A 53 0.23 6.83 -13.56
N ILE A 54 -0.09 7.16 -12.30
CA ILE A 54 0.30 8.41 -11.65
C ILE A 54 1.63 8.23 -10.90
N ALA A 55 1.71 7.24 -10.01
CA ALA A 55 2.90 7.01 -9.19
C ALA A 55 4.16 6.78 -10.03
N GLU A 56 4.02 6.10 -11.17
CA GLU A 56 5.13 5.80 -12.08
C GLU A 56 5.65 7.02 -12.84
N ARG A 57 4.94 8.16 -12.81
CA ARG A 57 5.27 9.36 -13.60
C ARG A 57 5.61 10.59 -12.75
N ILE A 58 5.16 10.64 -11.50
CA ILE A 58 5.24 11.86 -10.69
C ILE A 58 6.64 12.13 -10.12
N SER A 59 7.36 11.08 -9.69
CA SER A 59 8.73 11.20 -9.19
C SER A 59 9.47 9.86 -9.24
N PRO A 60 10.81 9.86 -9.26
CA PRO A 60 11.59 8.62 -9.19
C PRO A 60 11.32 7.79 -7.92
N ILE A 61 11.09 8.45 -6.78
CA ILE A 61 10.82 7.76 -5.50
C ILE A 61 9.45 7.08 -5.56
N ALA A 62 8.42 7.76 -6.09
CA ALA A 62 7.10 7.16 -6.28
C ALA A 62 7.13 5.99 -7.27
N LEU A 63 7.91 6.11 -8.35
CA LEU A 63 8.12 5.01 -9.30
C LEU A 63 8.76 3.80 -8.60
N CYS A 64 9.84 3.98 -7.87
CA CYS A 64 10.51 2.89 -7.15
C CYS A 64 9.57 2.20 -6.16
N LEU A 65 8.85 2.98 -5.34
CA LEU A 65 7.88 2.42 -4.38
C LEU A 65 6.78 1.64 -5.10
N ARG A 66 6.23 2.20 -6.18
CA ARG A 66 5.18 1.54 -6.96
C ARG A 66 5.65 0.24 -7.59
N LEU A 67 6.87 0.20 -8.13
CA LEU A 67 7.45 -1.02 -8.69
C LEU A 67 7.71 -2.07 -7.61
N ALA A 68 8.22 -1.67 -6.44
CA ALA A 68 8.43 -2.57 -5.31
C ALA A 68 7.12 -3.20 -4.81
N VAL A 69 6.07 -2.39 -4.59
CA VAL A 69 4.74 -2.87 -4.19
C VAL A 69 4.18 -3.84 -5.23
N LYS A 70 4.27 -3.49 -6.52
CA LYS A 70 3.80 -4.39 -7.58
C LYS A 70 4.54 -5.72 -7.59
N LEU A 71 5.87 -5.68 -7.48
CA LEU A 71 6.68 -6.90 -7.45
C LEU A 71 6.33 -7.77 -6.25
N ASP A 72 6.22 -7.17 -5.06
CA ASP A 72 5.85 -7.86 -3.82
C ASP A 72 4.49 -8.56 -3.91
N PHE A 73 3.55 -8.00 -4.68
CA PHE A 73 2.24 -8.61 -4.94
C PHE A 73 2.16 -9.35 -6.28
N GLY A 74 3.28 -9.90 -6.78
CA GLY A 74 3.28 -10.84 -7.90
C GLY A 74 3.10 -10.20 -9.29
N HIS A 75 3.38 -8.91 -9.43
CA HIS A 75 3.29 -8.18 -10.70
C HIS A 75 4.68 -7.72 -11.17
N PRO A 76 5.47 -8.60 -11.80
CA PRO A 76 6.83 -8.28 -12.22
C PRO A 76 6.89 -7.12 -13.22
N HIS A 77 8.00 -6.39 -13.20
CA HIS A 77 8.25 -5.31 -14.14
C HIS A 77 8.56 -5.87 -15.53
N LYS A 78 7.77 -5.46 -16.52
CA LYS A 78 7.80 -5.99 -17.89
C LYS A 78 9.11 -5.77 -18.66
N HIS A 79 9.96 -4.85 -18.19
CA HIS A 79 11.23 -4.52 -18.85
C HIS A 79 12.45 -4.99 -18.04
N ALA A 80 12.25 -5.74 -16.97
CA ALA A 80 13.30 -6.39 -16.19
C ALA A 80 13.26 -7.91 -16.42
N ASP A 81 14.37 -8.58 -16.12
CA ASP A 81 14.44 -10.04 -16.20
C ASP A 81 13.50 -10.67 -15.16
N GLU A 82 12.65 -11.59 -15.60
CA GLU A 82 11.67 -12.23 -14.72
C GLU A 82 12.33 -13.21 -13.74
N THR A 83 13.38 -13.90 -14.17
CA THR A 83 14.12 -14.86 -13.33
C THR A 83 14.80 -14.12 -12.19
N GLU A 84 15.50 -13.02 -12.48
CA GLU A 84 16.15 -12.18 -11.47
C GLU A 84 15.15 -11.64 -10.44
N GLN A 85 13.94 -11.24 -10.90
CA GLN A 85 12.89 -10.74 -10.02
C GLN A 85 12.32 -11.82 -9.10
N VAL A 86 12.11 -13.03 -9.62
CA VAL A 86 11.65 -14.19 -8.83
C VAL A 86 12.70 -14.59 -7.80
N GLU A 87 13.97 -14.68 -8.20
CA GLU A 87 15.08 -14.99 -7.29
C GLU A 87 15.21 -13.92 -6.19
N LEU A 88 15.09 -12.65 -6.54
CA LEU A 88 15.08 -11.55 -5.58
C LEU A 88 13.95 -11.72 -4.55
N CYS A 89 12.71 -11.93 -4.99
CA CYS A 89 11.57 -12.13 -4.09
C CYS A 89 11.80 -13.35 -3.18
N SER A 90 12.20 -14.48 -3.75
CA SER A 90 12.50 -15.69 -2.99
C SER A 90 13.56 -15.44 -1.90
N SER A 91 14.63 -14.71 -2.23
CA SER A 91 15.70 -14.41 -1.26
C SER A 91 15.24 -13.50 -0.12
N ILE A 92 14.32 -12.56 -0.38
CA ILE A 92 13.74 -11.69 0.64
C ILE A 92 12.82 -12.50 1.56
N GLU A 93 11.99 -13.36 0.97
CA GLU A 93 11.00 -14.18 1.70
C GLU A 93 11.64 -15.22 2.64
N GLU A 94 12.89 -15.64 2.40
CA GLU A 94 13.66 -16.47 3.33
C GLU A 94 13.87 -15.80 4.70
N THR A 95 14.02 -14.47 4.72
CA THR A 95 14.25 -13.69 5.95
C THR A 95 13.03 -12.90 6.40
N THR A 96 12.08 -12.67 5.50
CA THR A 96 10.86 -11.90 5.72
C THR A 96 9.65 -12.69 5.19
N PRO A 97 9.13 -13.67 5.95
CA PRO A 97 8.04 -14.52 5.48
C PRO A 97 6.77 -13.73 5.15
N ARG A 98 6.06 -14.10 4.08
CA ARG A 98 4.85 -13.39 3.62
C ARG A 98 3.71 -13.36 4.65
N LEU A 99 3.55 -14.42 5.45
CA LEU A 99 2.49 -14.55 6.45
C LEU A 99 1.07 -14.22 5.92
N SER A 100 0.78 -14.56 4.65
CA SER A 100 -0.48 -14.25 3.95
C SER A 100 -0.81 -12.75 3.92
N ILE A 101 0.20 -11.90 3.71
CA ILE A 101 0.09 -10.44 3.75
C ILE A 101 -1.02 -9.89 2.84
N GLU A 102 -1.33 -10.52 1.72
CA GLU A 102 -2.42 -10.12 0.81
C GLU A 102 -3.78 -10.16 1.52
N LYS A 103 -4.02 -11.25 2.25
CA LYS A 103 -5.24 -11.39 3.06
C LYS A 103 -5.23 -10.43 4.24
N VAL A 104 -4.11 -10.36 4.97
CA VAL A 104 -4.00 -9.54 6.20
C VAL A 104 -4.21 -8.06 5.88
N LEU A 105 -3.56 -7.54 4.84
CA LEU A 105 -3.70 -6.16 4.41
C LEU A 105 -5.11 -5.86 3.90
N GLY A 106 -5.65 -6.73 3.03
CA GLY A 106 -7.01 -6.59 2.52
C GLY A 106 -8.06 -6.56 3.64
N ASP A 107 -7.97 -7.48 4.60
CA ASP A 107 -8.87 -7.55 5.75
C ASP A 107 -8.77 -6.30 6.63
N ALA A 108 -7.55 -5.81 6.88
CA ALA A 108 -7.34 -4.60 7.69
C ALA A 108 -7.98 -3.37 7.04
N ILE A 109 -7.77 -3.17 5.74
CA ILE A 109 -8.36 -2.04 4.99
C ILE A 109 -9.88 -2.13 4.98
N VAL A 110 -10.44 -3.32 4.75
CA VAL A 110 -11.90 -3.53 4.77
C VAL A 110 -12.48 -3.27 6.16
N ALA A 111 -11.85 -3.75 7.23
CA ALA A 111 -12.32 -3.54 8.59
C ALA A 111 -12.43 -2.05 8.93
N GLN A 112 -11.44 -1.25 8.50
CA GLN A 112 -11.49 0.21 8.61
C GLN A 112 -12.63 0.79 7.77
N ALA A 113 -12.74 0.41 6.50
CA ALA A 113 -13.72 0.96 5.56
C ALA A 113 -15.19 0.64 5.90
N VAL A 114 -15.45 -0.51 6.52
CA VAL A 114 -16.79 -0.90 7.01
C VAL A 114 -17.29 0.05 8.09
N THR A 115 -16.40 0.49 8.98
CA THR A 115 -16.75 1.39 10.09
C THR A 115 -16.67 2.87 9.68
N ASN A 116 -15.80 3.19 8.72
CA ASN A 116 -15.62 4.54 8.18
C ASN A 116 -15.56 4.53 6.64
N PRO A 117 -16.70 4.72 5.95
CA PRO A 117 -16.75 4.71 4.49
C PRO A 117 -15.91 5.82 3.81
N VAL A 118 -15.52 6.88 4.52
CA VAL A 118 -14.63 7.93 3.99
C VAL A 118 -13.27 7.35 3.58
N LYS A 119 -12.82 6.28 4.25
CA LYS A 119 -11.55 5.61 3.96
C LYS A 119 -11.54 4.81 2.66
N ALA A 120 -12.72 4.54 2.10
CA ALA A 120 -12.89 3.84 0.83
C ALA A 120 -13.75 4.66 -0.14
N PRO A 121 -13.26 5.82 -0.63
CA PRO A 121 -14.01 6.62 -1.59
C PRO A 121 -14.25 5.82 -2.87
N LYS A 122 -15.42 5.99 -3.48
CA LYS A 122 -15.77 5.29 -4.73
C LYS A 122 -14.65 5.40 -5.75
N VAL A 123 -14.45 4.32 -6.51
CA VAL A 123 -13.40 4.14 -7.54
C VAL A 123 -11.94 4.10 -7.04
N SER A 124 -11.72 4.04 -5.72
CA SER A 124 -10.40 3.73 -5.15
C SER A 124 -10.16 2.22 -5.00
N TRP A 125 -8.91 1.80 -4.78
CA TRP A 125 -8.60 0.40 -4.49
C TRP A 125 -9.26 -0.11 -3.18
N PRO A 126 -9.23 0.63 -2.04
CA PRO A 126 -10.02 0.28 -0.86
C PRO A 126 -11.52 0.11 -1.12
N TRP A 127 -12.09 0.88 -2.06
CA TRP A 127 -13.48 0.70 -2.47
C TRP A 127 -13.73 -0.62 -3.18
N CYS A 128 -12.81 -1.08 -4.05
CA CYS A 128 -12.92 -2.41 -4.67
C CYS A 128 -12.94 -3.53 -3.61
N LEU A 129 -12.07 -3.44 -2.61
CA LEU A 129 -12.02 -4.38 -1.47
C LEU A 129 -13.33 -4.37 -0.67
N LEU A 130 -13.87 -3.18 -0.37
CA LEU A 130 -15.12 -3.03 0.37
C LEU A 130 -16.31 -3.62 -0.39
N VAL A 131 -16.40 -3.38 -1.70
CA VAL A 131 -17.47 -3.94 -2.54
C VAL A 131 -17.41 -5.46 -2.55
N ALA A 132 -16.24 -6.05 -2.80
CA ALA A 132 -16.06 -7.50 -2.78
C ALA A 132 -16.41 -8.13 -1.42
N TYR A 133 -16.06 -7.45 -0.31
CA TYR A 133 -16.48 -7.87 1.02
C TYR A 133 -18.00 -7.81 1.21
N GLN A 134 -18.66 -6.74 0.75
CA GLN A 134 -20.11 -6.61 0.86
C GLN A 134 -20.88 -7.66 0.04
N GLU A 135 -20.32 -8.09 -1.10
CA GLU A 135 -20.89 -9.16 -1.93
C GLU A 135 -20.76 -10.54 -1.28
N ASN A 136 -19.66 -10.81 -0.54
CA ASN A 136 -19.46 -12.05 0.18
C ASN A 136 -18.72 -11.85 1.52
N PRO A 137 -19.43 -11.46 2.60
CA PRO A 137 -18.81 -11.14 3.89
C PRO A 137 -18.16 -12.34 4.61
N HIS A 138 -18.44 -13.56 4.14
CA HIS A 138 -17.94 -14.81 4.72
C HIS A 138 -16.82 -15.44 3.89
N HIS A 139 -16.22 -14.70 2.95
CA HIS A 139 -15.10 -15.20 2.16
C HIS A 139 -13.88 -15.53 3.05
N GLU A 140 -13.46 -16.80 3.06
CA GLU A 140 -12.27 -17.28 3.76
C GLU A 140 -11.09 -17.35 2.76
N GLY A 141 -10.44 -16.22 2.47
CA GLY A 141 -9.34 -16.16 1.51
C GLY A 141 -8.84 -14.74 1.27
N VAL A 142 -8.02 -14.55 0.22
CA VAL A 142 -7.64 -13.20 -0.26
C VAL A 142 -8.87 -12.54 -0.86
N ASN A 143 -9.18 -11.33 -0.41
CA ASN A 143 -10.32 -10.57 -0.89
C ASN A 143 -10.31 -10.48 -2.43
N PRO A 144 -11.39 -10.84 -3.15
CA PRO A 144 -11.42 -10.82 -4.62
C PRO A 144 -11.18 -9.45 -5.27
N GLY A 145 -11.31 -8.35 -4.50
CA GLY A 145 -11.00 -6.99 -4.93
C GLY A 145 -9.55 -6.55 -4.71
N PHE A 146 -8.69 -7.43 -4.17
CA PHE A 146 -7.26 -7.18 -3.96
C PHE A 146 -6.52 -7.12 -5.29
#